data_AF-A0A3S8ULT7-F1
#
_entry.id   AF-A0A3S8ULT7-F1
#
_cell.length_a   1.000
_cell.length_b   1.000
_cell.length_c   1.000
_cell.angle_alpha   90.00
_cell.angle_beta   90.00
_cell.angle_gamma   90.00
#
_symmetry.space_group_name_H-M   'P 1'
#
loop_
_entity.id
_entity.type
_entity.pdbx_description
1 polymer ?
#
loop_
_entity_poly.entity_id
_entity_poly.type
_entity_poly.pdbx_seq_one_letter_code
_entity_poly.pdbx_strand_id
1 'polypeptide(L)'
;MITTTLSDFVHPLGQAEAARMLGSSQVAISKALKSERLIVVSALPDGSVSSFEIKPFPCGGDRDKARLNLDEIIAQVCRLIESVDHPVNPSSTSQASP
;
A
#
# COMPACT_ATOMS: atom_id res chain seq x y z
N MET A 1 -1.94 -9.42 -15.01
CA MET A 1 -2.09 -8.42 -13.92
C MET A 1 -0.92 -7.48 -14.04
N ILE A 2 -1.18 -6.17 -14.14
CA ILE A 2 -0.15 -5.14 -14.17
C ILE A 2 -0.36 -4.26 -12.94
N THR A 3 0.71 -4.04 -12.17
CA THR A 3 0.69 -3.24 -10.95
C THR A 3 1.50 -1.98 -11.17
N THR A 4 0.89 -0.81 -10.96
CA THR A 4 1.52 0.49 -11.18
C THR A 4 1.14 1.49 -10.08
N THR A 5 1.85 2.62 -10.02
CA THR A 5 1.42 3.74 -9.18
C THR A 5 0.19 4.41 -9.78
N LEU A 6 -0.58 5.14 -8.97
CA LEU A 6 -1.69 5.95 -9.48
C LEU A 6 -1.23 6.97 -10.54
N SER A 7 -0.04 7.55 -10.38
CA SER A 7 0.52 8.50 -11.35
C SER A 7 0.73 7.84 -12.70
N ASP A 8 1.37 6.67 -12.71
CA ASP A 8 1.66 5.93 -13.95
C ASP A 8 0.40 5.37 -14.60
N PHE A 9 -0.59 4.98 -13.78
CA PHE A 9 -1.90 4.54 -14.26
C PHE A 9 -2.66 5.70 -14.94
N VAL A 10 -2.59 6.91 -14.36
CA VAL A 10 -3.28 8.09 -14.88
C VAL A 10 -2.59 8.66 -16.12
N HIS A 11 -1.26 8.58 -16.24
CA HIS A 11 -0.49 9.20 -17.31
C HIS A 11 -1.00 8.85 -18.74
N PRO A 12 -1.25 7.58 -19.10
CA PRO A 12 -1.76 7.23 -20.44
C PRO A 12 -3.28 7.41 -20.60
N LEU A 13 -4.06 7.40 -19.51
CA LEU A 13 -5.54 7.41 -19.54
C LEU A 13 -6.15 8.81 -19.38
N GLY A 14 -5.46 9.69 -18.65
CA GLY A 14 -6.03 10.93 -18.12
C GLY A 14 -6.82 10.72 -16.82
N GLN A 15 -7.00 11.81 -16.07
CA GLN A 15 -7.60 11.76 -14.72
C GLN A 15 -9.08 11.36 -14.74
N ALA A 16 -9.84 11.78 -15.75
CA ALA A 16 -11.28 11.51 -15.83
C ALA A 16 -11.55 10.02 -16.07
N GLU A 17 -10.81 9.40 -16.99
CA GLU A 17 -10.97 7.98 -17.31
C GLU A 17 -10.43 7.09 -16.19
N ALA A 18 -9.27 7.42 -15.62
CA ALA A 18 -8.76 6.72 -14.44
C ALA A 18 -9.74 6.79 -13.26
N ALA A 19 -10.40 7.94 -13.03
CA ALA A 19 -11.44 8.07 -12.01
C ALA A 19 -12.63 7.15 -12.29
N ARG A 20 -13.09 7.09 -13.55
CA ARG A 20 -14.19 6.19 -13.96
C ARG A 20 -13.85 4.73 -13.69
N MET A 21 -12.64 4.29 -14.07
CA MET A 21 -12.20 2.90 -13.86
C MET A 21 -12.05 2.55 -12.38
N LEU A 22 -11.61 3.50 -11.55
CA LEU A 22 -11.44 3.31 -10.10
C LEU A 22 -12.73 3.54 -9.30
N GLY A 23 -13.86 3.88 -9.94
CA GLY A 23 -15.11 4.20 -9.25
C GLY A 23 -15.02 5.45 -8.36
N SER A 24 -14.22 6.44 -8.78
CA SER A 24 -13.97 7.68 -8.05
C SER A 24 -14.31 8.93 -8.88
N SER A 25 -14.03 10.11 -8.35
CA SER A 25 -14.18 11.38 -9.07
C SER A 25 -12.83 11.90 -9.58
N GLN A 26 -12.84 12.63 -10.69
CA GLN A 26 -11.63 13.31 -11.19
C GLN A 26 -11.01 14.21 -10.11
N VAL A 27 -11.84 14.87 -9.28
CA VAL A 27 -11.38 15.70 -8.15
C VAL A 27 -10.61 14.87 -7.12
N ALA A 28 -11.07 13.66 -6.81
CA ALA A 28 -10.36 12.76 -5.90
C ALA A 28 -9.00 12.33 -6.47
N ILE A 29 -8.92 12.00 -7.76
CA ILE A 29 -7.65 11.69 -8.44
C ILE A 29 -6.71 12.91 -8.40
N SER A 30 -7.22 14.10 -8.75
CA SER A 30 -6.45 15.35 -8.72
C SER A 30 -5.88 15.63 -7.33
N LYS A 31 -6.68 15.48 -6.27
CA LYS A 31 -6.23 15.64 -4.88
C LYS A 31 -5.18 14.60 -4.50
N ALA A 32 -5.33 13.38 -4.98
CA ALA A 32 -4.40 12.30 -4.66
C ALA A 32 -3.03 12.52 -5.28
N LEU A 33 -2.98 12.93 -6.55
CA LEU A 33 -1.74 13.26 -7.25
C LEU A 33 -1.06 14.50 -6.61
N LYS A 34 -1.82 15.57 -6.36
CA LYS A 34 -1.29 16.79 -5.71
C LYS A 34 -0.74 16.57 -4.31
N SER A 35 -1.25 15.58 -3.59
CA SER A 35 -0.82 15.27 -2.22
C SER A 35 0.23 14.16 -2.17
N GLU A 36 0.70 13.70 -3.33
CA GLU A 36 1.68 12.62 -3.51
C GLU A 36 1.32 11.41 -2.63
N ARG A 37 0.05 10.98 -2.71
CA ARG A 37 -0.42 9.79 -1.99
C ARG A 37 0.20 8.56 -2.65
N LEU A 38 0.73 7.65 -1.84
CA LEU A 38 1.21 6.37 -2.31
C LEU A 38 0.03 5.43 -2.53
N ILE A 39 -0.50 5.45 -3.74
CA ILE A 39 -1.63 4.62 -4.18
C ILE A 39 -1.12 3.66 -5.25
N VAL A 40 -1.38 2.38 -5.04
CA VAL A 40 -1.04 1.28 -5.95
C VAL A 40 -2.30 0.81 -6.65
N VAL A 41 -2.22 0.66 -7.96
CA VAL A 41 -3.33 0.22 -8.82
C VAL A 41 -2.94 -1.11 -9.47
N SER A 42 -3.85 -2.07 -9.41
CA SER A 42 -3.74 -3.39 -10.03
C SER A 42 -4.79 -3.53 -11.12
N ALA A 43 -4.35 -3.58 -12.38
CA ALA A 43 -5.22 -3.83 -13.54
C ALA A 43 -5.17 -5.31 -13.92
N LEU A 44 -6.35 -5.94 -14.00
CA LEU A 44 -6.54 -7.32 -14.42
C LEU A 44 -6.79 -7.40 -15.94
N PRO A 45 -6.47 -8.53 -16.59
CA PRO A 45 -6.65 -8.68 -18.04
C PRO A 45 -8.10 -8.57 -18.52
N ASP A 46 -9.06 -8.80 -17.62
CA ASP A 46 -10.50 -8.66 -17.89
C ASP A 46 -10.99 -7.20 -17.84
N GLY A 47 -10.09 -6.24 -17.60
CA GLY A 47 -10.39 -4.83 -17.49
C GLY A 47 -10.84 -4.39 -16.10
N SER A 48 -10.96 -5.30 -15.14
CA SER A 48 -11.23 -4.93 -13.75
C SER A 48 -9.99 -4.30 -13.10
N VAL A 49 -10.23 -3.35 -12.19
CA VAL A 49 -9.17 -2.61 -11.50
C VAL A 49 -9.42 -2.67 -10.00
N SER A 50 -8.37 -2.95 -9.24
CA SER A 50 -8.35 -2.80 -7.79
C SER A 50 -7.24 -1.82 -7.39
N SER A 51 -7.39 -1.17 -6.23
CA SER A 51 -6.38 -0.25 -5.73
C SER A 51 -6.35 -0.20 -4.21
N PHE A 52 -5.21 0.19 -3.65
CA PHE A 52 -5.05 0.45 -2.22
C PHE A 52 -4.10 1.63 -1.99
N GLU A 53 -4.26 2.28 -0.84
CA GLU A 53 -3.38 3.36 -0.38
C GLU A 53 -2.54 2.87 0.80
N ILE A 54 -1.25 3.19 0.77
CA ILE A 54 -0.36 3.02 1.91
C ILE A 54 -0.15 4.38 2.56
N LYS A 55 -0.39 4.44 3.88
CA LYS A 55 -0.20 5.66 4.67
C LYS A 55 0.48 5.34 6.01
N PRO A 56 1.46 6.15 6.45
CA PRO A 56 2.06 5.96 7.76
C PRO A 56 1.03 6.15 8.87
N PHE A 57 1.17 5.37 9.93
CA PHE A 57 0.43 5.53 11.17
C PHE A 57 1.29 6.30 12.19
N PRO A 58 0.76 7.32 12.88
CA PRO A 58 -0.60 7.84 12.81
C PRO A 58 -0.85 8.72 11.57
N CYS A 59 -2.05 8.57 10.99
CA CYS A 59 -2.45 9.24 9.74
C CYS A 59 -2.56 10.77 9.83
N GLY A 60 -2.60 11.34 11.03
CA GLY A 60 -2.72 12.79 11.30
C GLY A 60 -1.44 13.43 11.83
N GLY A 61 -0.30 12.72 11.77
CA GLY A 61 0.98 13.26 12.20
C GLY A 61 1.52 14.35 11.27
N ASP A 62 2.53 15.07 11.75
CA ASP A 62 3.21 16.16 11.05
C ASP A 62 3.55 15.80 9.59
N ARG A 63 3.30 16.73 8.67
CA ARG A 63 3.52 16.55 7.22
C ARG A 63 5.01 16.41 6.89
N ASP A 64 5.88 16.85 7.82
CA ASP A 64 7.34 16.75 7.73
C ASP A 64 7.90 15.39 8.19
N LYS A 65 7.07 14.45 8.64
CA LYS A 65 7.55 13.08 8.87
C LYS A 65 7.95 12.46 7.54
N ALA A 66 9.17 11.92 7.49
CA ALA A 66 9.69 11.19 6.34
C ALA A 66 8.67 10.15 5.87
N ARG A 67 8.17 10.32 4.64
CA ARG A 67 7.33 9.34 3.98
C ARG A 67 8.23 8.29 3.37
N LEU A 68 7.98 7.03 3.68
CA LEU A 68 8.63 5.93 2.99
C LEU A 68 8.14 5.92 1.53
N ASN A 69 9.07 5.73 0.60
CA ASN A 69 8.75 5.46 -0.80
C ASN A 69 8.36 3.98 -0.98
N LEU A 70 7.94 3.61 -2.20
CA LEU A 70 7.47 2.25 -2.49
C LEU A 70 8.53 1.18 -2.20
N ASP A 71 9.79 1.42 -2.58
CA ASP A 71 10.88 0.47 -2.41
C ASP A 71 11.21 0.26 -0.92
N GLU A 72 11.21 1.34 -0.14
CA GLU A 72 11.44 1.29 1.31
C GLU A 72 10.33 0.52 2.03
N ILE A 73 9.08 0.69 1.60
CA ILE A 73 7.94 -0.05 2.16
C ILE A 73 8.05 -1.52 1.81
N ILE A 74 8.34 -1.86 0.55
CA ILE A 74 8.54 -3.25 0.14
C ILE A 74 9.66 -3.88 0.97
N ALA A 75 10.79 -3.21 1.12
CA ALA A 75 11.90 -3.69 1.93
C ALA A 75 11.50 -3.94 3.40
N GLN A 76 10.67 -3.08 3.99
CA GLN A 76 10.17 -3.26 5.35
C GLN A 76 9.17 -4.42 5.47
N VAL A 77 8.28 -4.58 4.50
CA VAL A 77 7.32 -5.69 4.45
C VAL A 77 8.04 -7.03 4.26
N CYS A 78 9.05 -7.10 3.39
CA CYS A 78 9.84 -8.32 3.21
C CYS A 78 10.53 -8.74 4.51
N ARG A 79 11.22 -7.81 5.20
CA ARG A 79 11.82 -8.07 6.53
C ARG A 79 10.80 -8.57 7.55
N LEU A 80 9.59 -8.04 7.52
CA LEU A 80 8.52 -8.48 8.41
C LEU A 80 8.10 -9.92 8.09
N ILE A 81 7.82 -10.25 6.82
CA ILE A 81 7.42 -11.60 6.40
C ILE A 81 8.48 -12.63 6.79
N GLU A 82 9.76 -12.33 6.58
CA GLU A 82 10.90 -13.18 6.98
C GLU A 82 10.93 -13.46 8.50
N SER A 83 10.47 -12.51 9.32
CA SER A 83 10.42 -12.68 10.78
C SER A 83 9.22 -13.50 11.28
N VAL A 84 8.15 -13.64 10.48
CA VAL A 84 6.94 -14.40 10.87
C VAL A 84 7.18 -15.91 10.79
N ASP A 85 8.18 -16.36 10.02
CA ASP A 85 8.55 -17.78 9.91
C ASP A 85 9.40 -18.29 11.08
N HIS A 86 9.55 -17.50 12.16
CA HIS A 86 10.10 -17.98 13.43
C HIS A 86 9.00 -18.66 14.27
N PRO A 87 9.12 -19.95 14.61
CA PRO A 87 8.17 -20.61 15.50
C PRO A 87 8.15 -19.89 16.84
N VAL A 88 6.95 -19.46 17.26
CA VAL A 88 6.72 -18.99 18.63
C VAL A 88 7.17 -20.10 19.59
N ASN A 89 8.18 -19.78 20.39
CA ASN A 89 8.73 -20.64 21.44
C ASN A 89 7.60 -21.17 22.34
N PRO A 90 7.37 -22.49 22.49
CA PRO A 90 6.40 -23.04 23.41
C PRO A 90 6.97 -22.99 24.84
N SER A 91 7.10 -21.78 25.40
CA SER A 91 7.46 -21.59 26.80
C SER A 91 6.22 -21.73 27.68
N SER A 92 5.74 -22.95 27.90
CA SER A 92 4.80 -23.31 28.96
C SER A 92 4.78 -24.83 29.22
N THR A 93 5.86 -25.36 29.77
CA THR A 93 5.77 -26.51 30.68
C THR A 93 6.71 -26.26 31.84
N SER A 94 6.24 -25.49 32.81
CA SER A 94 6.87 -25.37 34.11
C SER A 94 7.07 -26.77 34.68
N GLN A 95 8.32 -27.08 35.04
CA GLN A 95 8.64 -28.24 35.85
C GLN A 95 7.81 -28.20 37.14
N ALA A 96 7.04 -29.25 37.37
CA ALA A 96 6.54 -29.58 38.70
C ALA A 96 7.07 -30.98 39.03
N SER A 97 8.25 -31.02 39.64
CA SER A 97 8.77 -32.20 40.32
C SER A 97 8.35 -32.14 41.78
N PRO A 98 7.84 -33.24 42.36
CA PRO A 98 8.14 -33.63 43.72
C PRO A 98 9.22 -34.71 43.77
#